data_AF-A0A6D2C8H0-F1
#
_entry.id   AF-A0A6D2C8H0-F1
#
_cell.length_a   1.000
_cell.length_b   1.000
_cell.length_c   1.000
_cell.angle_alpha   90.00
_cell.angle_beta   90.00
_cell.angle_gamma   90.00
#
_symmetry.space_group_name_H-M   'P 1'
#
loop_
_entity.id
_entity.type
_entity.pdbx_description
1 polymer ?
#
loop_
_entity_poly.entity_id
_entity_poly.type
_entity_poly.pdbx_seq_one_letter_code
_entity_poly.pdbx_strand_id
1 'polypeptide(L)'
;MINHEAIAEFSEMTARERQFVLECIEDKKPKKILEIGVAAGANSTLILDFLEKHNSLNSTAFYAIDYNKTYYRDLEWGGGGNN
;
A
#
# COMPACT_ATOMS: atom_id res chain seq x y z
N MET A 1 -12.37 9.78 -5.60
CA MET A 1 -12.50 8.45 -4.97
C MET A 1 -11.37 7.59 -5.47
N ILE A 2 -10.70 6.86 -4.57
CA ILE A 2 -9.65 5.90 -4.93
C ILE A 2 -10.35 4.72 -5.62
N ASN A 3 -10.13 4.54 -6.92
CA ASN A 3 -10.85 3.57 -7.77
C ASN A 3 -10.06 2.28 -8.01
N HIS A 4 -9.03 1.99 -7.20
CA HIS A 4 -8.23 0.79 -7.39
C HIS A 4 -8.82 -0.36 -6.57
N GLU A 5 -9.31 -1.40 -7.24
CA GLU A 5 -9.93 -2.57 -6.60
C GLU A 5 -9.03 -3.18 -5.52
N ALA A 6 -7.72 -3.26 -5.79
CA ALA A 6 -6.74 -3.73 -4.82
C ALA A 6 -6.72 -2.93 -3.50
N ILE A 7 -7.00 -1.62 -3.52
CA ILE A 7 -7.03 -0.81 -2.30
C ILE A 7 -8.33 -1.08 -1.53
N ALA A 8 -9.44 -1.34 -2.20
CA ALA A 8 -10.69 -1.69 -1.54
C ALA A 8 -10.64 -3.09 -0.92
N GLU A 9 -9.97 -4.03 -1.58
CA GLU A 9 -9.89 -5.43 -1.16
C GLU A 9 -8.80 -5.68 -0.10
N PHE A 10 -7.62 -5.12 -0.28
CA PHE A 10 -6.43 -5.48 0.52
C PHE A 10 -6.01 -4.43 1.53
N SER A 11 -6.63 -3.23 1.54
CA SER A 11 -6.25 -2.19 2.51
C SER A 11 -6.86 -2.47 3.87
N GLU A 12 -5.99 -2.75 4.84
CA GLU A 12 -6.37 -2.84 6.26
C GLU A 12 -6.51 -1.47 6.93
N MET A 13 -6.15 -0.39 6.22
CA MET A 13 -6.39 0.97 6.67
C MET A 13 -7.85 1.36 6.50
N THR A 14 -8.33 2.24 7.36
CA THR A 14 -9.58 2.96 7.17
C THR A 14 -9.45 4.01 6.06
N ALA A 15 -10.59 4.53 5.59
CA ALA A 15 -10.58 5.63 4.62
C ALA A 15 -9.86 6.88 5.14
N ARG A 16 -9.95 7.15 6.45
CA ARG A 16 -9.31 8.31 7.08
C ARG A 16 -7.80 8.17 7.15
N GLU A 17 -7.30 6.97 7.45
CA GLU A 17 -5.85 6.70 7.47
C GLU A 17 -5.25 6.78 6.07
N ARG A 18 -5.94 6.24 5.06
CA ARG A 18 -5.54 6.43 3.66
C ARG A 18 -5.44 7.90 3.29
N GLN A 19 -6.47 8.67 3.64
CA GLN A 19 -6.50 10.11 3.37
C GLN A 19 -5.33 10.84 4.05
N PHE A 20 -5.04 10.50 5.31
CA PHE A 20 -3.93 11.07 6.05
C PHE A 20 -2.56 10.83 5.37
N VAL A 21 -2.33 9.63 4.82
CA VAL A 21 -1.10 9.33 4.06
C VAL A 21 -0.99 10.22 2.82
N LEU A 22 -2.09 10.36 2.05
CA LEU A 22 -2.08 11.18 0.84
C LEU A 22 -1.86 12.67 1.16
N GLU A 23 -2.50 13.19 2.21
CA GLU A 23 -2.31 14.56 2.68
C GLU A 23 -0.85 14.82 3.08
N CYS A 24 -0.21 13.87 3.77
CA CYS A 24 1.22 13.98 4.09
C CYS A 24 2.10 14.08 2.83
N ILE A 25 1.79 13.31 1.79
CA ILE A 25 2.56 13.33 0.53
C ILE A 25 2.33 14.65 -0.21
N GLU A 26 1.08 15.12 -0.30
CA GLU A 26 0.73 16.38 -0.96
C GLU A 26 1.38 17.59 -0.26
N ASP A 27 1.31 17.64 1.07
CA ASP A 27 1.82 18.76 1.86
C ASP A 27 3.35 18.83 1.86
N LYS A 28 4.02 17.68 1.90
CA LYS A 28 5.47 17.61 2.07
C LYS A 28 6.23 17.46 0.76
N LYS A 29 5.58 16.97 -0.30
CA LYS A 29 6.18 16.67 -1.61
C LYS A 29 7.52 15.95 -1.46
N PRO A 30 7.55 14.81 -0.73
CA PRO A 30 8.79 14.17 -0.35
C PRO A 30 9.53 13.65 -1.59
N LYS A 31 10.86 13.81 -1.62
CA LYS A 31 11.70 13.19 -2.66
C LYS A 31 11.91 11.69 -2.45
N LYS A 32 11.64 11.21 -1.23
CA LYS A 32 11.84 9.82 -0.80
C LYS A 32 10.72 9.41 0.15
N ILE A 33 10.16 8.23 -0.08
CA ILE A 33 9.16 7.59 0.78
C ILE A 33 9.68 6.20 1.14
N LEU A 34 9.55 5.84 2.42
CA LEU A 34 9.83 4.50 2.93
C LEU A 34 8.56 3.96 3.59
N GLU A 35 8.13 2.79 3.14
CA GLU A 35 7.09 1.97 3.77
C GLU A 35 7.74 0.77 4.46
N ILE A 36 7.34 0.54 5.72
CA ILE A 36 7.76 -0.60 6.54
C ILE A 36 6.50 -1.37 6.92
N GLY A 37 6.45 -2.66 6.57
CA GLY A 37 5.24 -3.47 6.71
C GLY A 37 4.30 -3.19 5.54
N VAL A 38 4.49 -3.94 4.45
CA VAL A 38 3.77 -3.79 3.18
C VAL A 38 2.47 -4.59 3.20
N ALA A 39 2.43 -5.68 3.97
CA ALA A 39 1.30 -6.62 4.00
C ALA A 39 0.96 -7.08 2.57
N ALA A 40 -0.28 -6.92 2.12
CA ALA A 40 -0.72 -7.23 0.76
C ALA A 40 -0.43 -6.12 -0.28
N GLY A 41 0.26 -5.04 0.10
CA GLY A 41 0.71 -3.98 -0.82
C GLY A 41 -0.31 -2.88 -1.13
N ALA A 42 -1.48 -2.88 -0.49
CA ALA A 42 -2.53 -1.89 -0.77
C ALA A 42 -2.08 -0.43 -0.54
N ASN A 43 -1.29 -0.18 0.50
CA ASN A 43 -0.75 1.15 0.76
C ASN A 43 0.34 1.53 -0.26
N SER A 44 1.17 0.58 -0.68
CA SER A 44 2.09 0.81 -1.80
C SER A 44 1.36 1.22 -3.07
N THR A 45 0.27 0.51 -3.42
CA THR A 45 -0.57 0.85 -4.57
C THR A 45 -1.19 2.23 -4.43
N LEU A 46 -1.68 2.58 -3.23
CA LEU A 46 -2.24 3.89 -2.93
C LEU A 46 -1.24 5.02 -3.19
N ILE A 47 -0.01 4.87 -2.70
CA ILE A 47 1.06 5.86 -2.84
C ILE A 47 1.47 5.98 -4.31
N LEU A 48 1.65 4.86 -5.02
CA LEU A 48 2.04 4.86 -6.43
C LEU A 48 0.99 5.52 -7.34
N ASP A 49 -0.29 5.18 -7.17
CA ASP A 49 -1.41 5.79 -7.90
C ASP A 49 -1.50 7.30 -7.64
N PHE A 50 -1.27 7.73 -6.39
CA PHE A 50 -1.22 9.14 -6.06
C PHE A 50 -0.05 9.86 -6.76
N LEU A 51 1.16 9.29 -6.70
CA LEU A 51 2.34 9.88 -7.33
C LEU A 51 2.21 9.95 -8.86
N GLU A 52 1.61 8.94 -9.49
CA GLU A 52 1.32 8.94 -10.92
C GLU A 52 0.35 10.06 -11.30
N LYS A 53 -0.79 10.16 -10.61
CA LYS A 53 -1.81 11.21 -10.86
C LYS A 53 -1.28 12.62 -10.70
N HIS A 54 -0.27 12.81 -9.85
CA HIS A 54 0.37 14.10 -9.58
C HIS A 54 1.71 14.27 -10.31
N ASN A 55 1.99 13.46 -11.34
CA ASN A 55 3.21 13.53 -12.16
C ASN A 55 4.53 13.53 -11.35
N SER A 56 4.51 12.88 -10.19
CA SER A 56 5.62 12.84 -9.23
C SER A 56 6.30 11.47 -9.14
N LEU A 57 5.83 10.50 -9.91
CA LEU A 57 6.36 9.13 -9.94
C LEU A 57 7.84 9.08 -10.34
N ASN A 58 8.27 9.91 -11.30
CA ASN A 58 9.66 9.93 -11.78
C ASN A 58 10.60 10.77 -10.89
N SER A 59 10.06 11.62 -10.02
CA SER A 59 10.83 12.52 -9.16
C SER A 59 10.92 12.05 -7.70
N THR A 60 10.19 10.98 -7.36
CA THR A 60 10.08 10.46 -5.99
C THR A 60 10.59 9.03 -5.93
N ALA A 61 11.57 8.78 -5.08
CA ALA A 61 12.02 7.41 -4.82
C ALA A 61 11.10 6.77 -3.76
N PHE A 62 10.50 5.62 -4.08
CA PHE A 62 9.67 4.88 -3.14
C PHE A 62 10.28 3.51 -2.83
N TYR A 63 10.48 3.24 -1.55
CA TYR A 63 10.99 1.96 -1.04
C TYR A 63 9.92 1.33 -0.17
N ALA A 64 9.55 0.09 -0.47
CA ALA A 64 8.59 -0.69 0.29
C ALA A 64 9.30 -1.96 0.78
N ILE A 65 9.33 -2.17 2.10
CA ILE A 65 10.05 -3.27 2.72
C ILE A 65 9.14 -3.97 3.72
N ASP A 66 9.04 -5.28 3.60
CA ASP A 66 8.43 -6.13 4.61
C ASP A 66 9.46 -7.12 5.17
N TYR A 67 9.33 -7.42 6.45
CA TYR A 67 10.15 -8.44 7.10
C TYR A 67 9.63 -9.84 6.77
N ASN A 68 8.31 -9.99 6.65
CA ASN A 68 7.70 -11.24 6.28
C ASN A 68 7.61 -11.36 4.76
N LYS A 69 7.95 -12.54 4.24
CA LYS A 69 7.83 -12.85 2.81
C LYS A 69 6.41 -13.26 2.41
N THR A 70 5.57 -13.63 3.39
CA THR A 70 4.19 -14.03 3.16
C THR A 70 3.23 -13.03 3.77
N TYR A 71 2.11 -12.80 3.08
CA TYR A 71 1.00 -12.09 3.68
C TYR A 71 0.30 -13.04 4.67
N TYR A 72 -0.10 -12.55 5.83
CA TYR A 72 -0.59 -13.43 6.90
C TYR A 72 -1.87 -14.19 6.51
N ARG A 73 -2.69 -13.63 5.59
CA ARG A 73 -3.90 -14.30 5.09
C ARG A 73 -3.58 -15.44 4.11
N ASP A 74 -2.40 -15.45 3.50
CA ASP A 74 -1.98 -16.55 2.61
C ASP A 74 -1.75 -17.85 3.41
N LEU A 75 -1.53 -17.73 4.72
CA LEU A 75 -1.30 -18.87 5.62
C LEU A 75 -2.59 -19.58 6.04
N GLU A 76 -3.78 -19.03 5.73
CA GLU A 76 -5.06 -19.64 6.11
C GLU A 76 -5.48 -20.82 5.22
N TRP A 77 -4.71 -21.17 4.17
CA TRP A 77 -4.94 -22.38 3.35
C TRP A 77 -4.18 -23.62 3.89
N GLY A 78 -4.26 -23.85 5.20
CA GLY A 78 -3.73 -25.03 5.89
C GLY A 78 -4.82 -25.98 6.42
N GLY A 79 -6.06 -25.83 5.96
CA GLY A 79 -7.15 -26.75 6.29
C GLY A 79 -6.88 -28.13 5.69
N GLY A 80 -6.45 -29.06 6.52
CA GLY A 80 -6.39 -30.49 6.20
C GLY A 80 -7.74 -31.00 5.68
N GLY A 81 -7.86 -31.09 4.36
CA GLY A 81 -8.85 -31.93 3.71
C GLY A 81 -8.24 -33.31 3.51
N ASN A 82 -8.60 -34.26 4.38
CA ASN A 82 -8.52 -35.66 4.02
C ASN A 82 -9.40 -35.88 2.78
N ASN A 83 -8.79 -36.20 1.64
CA ASN A 83 -9.40 -36.96 0.56
C ASN A 83 -8.46 -38.10 0.19
#